data_AF-A0A520UNH6-F1
#
_entry.id   AF-A0A520UNH6-F1
#
_cell.length_a   1.000
_cell.length_b   1.000
_cell.length_c   1.000
_cell.angle_alpha   90.00
_cell.angle_beta   90.00
_cell.angle_gamma   90.00
#
_symmetry.space_group_name_H-M   'P 1'
#
loop_
_entity.id
_entity.type
_entity.pdbx_description
1 polymer ?
#
loop_
_entity_poly.entity_id
_entity_poly.type
_entity_poly.pdbx_seq_one_letter_code
_entity_poly.pdbx_strand_id
1 'polypeptide(L)'
;MKKLLFLFAFILVSCNSDEEIRNFTVTTNAIPPEGGTVTLETTQETTGEYNLGDIANIKAAPSAGYIFEKFSSNATVGGYVAGG
;
A
#
# COMPACT_ATOMS: atom_id res chain seq x y z
N MET A 1 -49.90 -8.40 16.69
CA MET A 1 -49.16 -7.29 16.02
C MET A 1 -47.77 -7.14 16.67
N LYS A 2 -46.89 -8.13 16.53
CA LYS A 2 -45.52 -8.10 17.14
C LYS A 2 -44.50 -8.93 16.35
N LYS A 3 -45.01 -9.90 15.58
CA LYS A 3 -44.23 -10.66 14.58
C LYS A 3 -43.75 -9.80 13.40
N LEU A 4 -44.48 -8.73 13.06
CA LEU A 4 -44.08 -7.79 12.01
C LEU A 4 -42.97 -6.81 12.47
N LEU A 5 -42.86 -6.54 13.78
CA LEU A 5 -41.81 -5.71 14.36
C LEU A 5 -40.44 -6.44 14.35
N PHE A 6 -40.45 -7.76 14.53
CA PHE A 6 -39.24 -8.60 14.49
C PHE A 6 -38.60 -8.67 13.10
N LEU A 7 -39.41 -8.63 12.04
CA LEU A 7 -38.91 -8.68 10.66
C LEU A 7 -38.15 -7.39 10.29
N PHE A 8 -38.57 -6.24 10.83
CA PHE A 8 -37.95 -4.94 10.57
C PHE A 8 -36.59 -4.78 11.25
N ALA A 9 -36.40 -5.42 12.42
CA ALA A 9 -35.13 -5.42 13.14
C ALA A 9 -34.02 -6.21 12.40
N PHE A 10 -34.39 -7.26 11.64
CA PHE A 10 -33.43 -8.05 10.86
C PHE A 10 -32.91 -7.30 9.63
N ILE A 11 -33.71 -6.40 9.05
CA ILE A 11 -33.36 -5.64 7.84
C ILE A 11 -32.30 -4.57 8.14
N LEU A 12 -32.30 -4.01 9.37
CA LEU A 12 -31.34 -2.98 9.77
C LEU A 12 -29.93 -3.53 10.10
N VAL A 13 -29.79 -4.85 10.26
CA VAL A 13 -28.50 -5.51 10.55
C VAL A 13 -27.76 -5.90 9.25
N SER A 14 -28.47 -6.01 8.12
CA SER A 14 -27.89 -6.48 6.85
C SER A 14 -27.09 -5.45 6.04
N CYS A 15 -26.89 -4.23 6.55
CA CYS A 15 -26.11 -3.20 5.86
C CYS A 15 -24.77 -2.95 6.57
N ASN A 16 -23.96 -3.98 6.76
CA ASN A 16 -22.52 -3.81 6.98
C ASN A 16 -21.84 -4.28 5.69
N SER A 17 -21.44 -3.33 4.86
CA SER A 17 -20.56 -3.58 3.73
C SER A 17 -19.20 -3.90 4.31
N ASP A 18 -18.78 -5.17 4.30
CA ASP A 18 -17.44 -5.57 4.70
C ASP A 18 -16.43 -4.90 3.76
N GLU A 19 -15.77 -3.85 4.24
CA GLU A 19 -14.67 -3.21 3.54
C GLU A 19 -13.45 -4.16 3.63
N GLU A 20 -13.14 -4.84 2.52
CA GLU A 20 -11.98 -5.73 2.44
C GLU A 20 -10.70 -4.88 2.52
N ILE A 21 -10.13 -4.77 3.72
CA ILE A 21 -8.82 -4.15 3.93
C ILE A 21 -7.76 -5.04 3.28
N ARG A 22 -7.16 -4.56 2.20
CA ARG A 22 -6.08 -5.25 1.49
C ARG A 22 -4.74 -4.62 1.84
N ASN A 23 -3.83 -5.44 2.38
CA ASN A 23 -2.49 -5.00 2.79
C ASN A 23 -1.42 -5.54 1.85
N PHE A 24 -0.34 -4.77 1.72
CA PHE A 24 0.83 -5.05 0.90
C PHE A 24 2.11 -4.79 1.68
N THR A 25 3.05 -5.72 1.58
CA THR A 25 4.43 -5.50 2.00
C THR A 25 5.22 -4.89 0.85
N VAL A 26 5.83 -3.73 1.08
CA VAL A 26 6.77 -3.10 0.16
C VAL A 26 8.18 -3.31 0.69
N THR A 27 9.08 -3.82 -0.15
CA THR A 27 10.50 -3.98 0.17
C THR A 27 11.36 -3.25 -0.85
N THR A 28 12.40 -2.57 -0.39
CA THR A 28 13.34 -1.81 -1.20
C THR A 28 14.77 -2.31 -1.02
N ASN A 29 15.58 -2.23 -2.08
CA ASN A 29 16.99 -2.56 -2.03
C ASN A 29 17.78 -1.77 -3.07
N ALA A 30 19.04 -1.47 -2.75
CA ALA A 30 19.99 -0.91 -3.73
C ALA A 30 20.58 -2.03 -4.59
N ILE A 31 20.78 -1.77 -5.88
CA ILE A 31 21.47 -2.66 -6.80
C ILE A 31 22.46 -1.82 -7.62
N PRO A 32 23.79 -2.00 -7.45
CA PRO A 32 24.43 -2.92 -6.49
C PRO A 32 24.24 -2.48 -5.01
N PRO A 33 24.34 -3.39 -4.02
CA PRO A 33 24.12 -3.06 -2.61
C PRO A 33 25.07 -2.01 -2.04
N GLU A 34 26.34 -2.01 -2.49
CA GLU A 34 27.34 -1.00 -2.12
C GLU A 34 27.06 0.37 -2.75
N GLY A 35 26.17 0.42 -3.76
CA GLY A 35 25.85 1.62 -4.53
C GLY A 35 25.09 2.68 -3.74
N GLY A 36 24.53 2.33 -2.59
CA GLY A 36 23.82 3.27 -1.72
C GLY A 36 22.78 2.59 -0.84
N THR A 37 21.87 3.38 -0.30
CA THR A 37 20.71 2.90 0.44
C THR A 37 19.41 3.27 -0.27
N VAL A 38 18.38 2.45 -0.07
CA VAL A 38 17.01 2.77 -0.49
C VAL A 38 16.09 2.47 0.68
N THR A 39 15.39 3.48 1.17
CA THR A 39 14.50 3.39 2.35
C THR A 39 13.11 3.92 2.05
N LEU A 40 12.14 3.42 2.82
CA LEU A 40 10.81 4.01 2.92
C LEU A 40 10.90 5.26 3.79
N GLU A 41 10.45 6.41 3.31
CA GLU A 41 10.65 7.67 4.04
C GLU A 41 9.86 7.71 5.36
N THR A 42 8.71 7.04 5.42
CA THR A 42 7.86 7.02 6.62
C THR A 42 8.53 6.28 7.79
N THR A 43 9.20 5.17 7.53
CA THR A 43 9.78 4.31 8.57
C THR A 43 11.31 4.40 8.64
N GLN A 44 11.96 4.92 7.60
CA GLN A 44 13.41 4.85 7.37
C GLN A 44 13.95 3.41 7.29
N GLU A 45 13.06 2.43 7.09
CA GLU A 45 13.40 1.02 6.93
C GLU A 45 13.39 0.62 5.45
N THR A 46 13.83 -0.60 5.16
CA THR A 46 13.77 -1.17 3.80
C THR A 46 12.50 -1.98 3.54
N THR A 47 11.66 -2.20 4.56
CA THR A 47 10.40 -2.94 4.44
C THR A 47 9.31 -2.28 5.26
N GLY A 48 8.08 -2.28 4.74
CA GLY A 48 6.92 -1.69 5.40
C GLY A 48 5.60 -2.21 4.85
N GLU A 49 4.55 -2.07 5.66
CA GLU A 49 3.18 -2.50 5.35
C GLU A 49 2.34 -1.30 4.91
N TYR A 50 1.56 -1.48 3.85
CA TYR A 50 0.73 -0.45 3.24
C TYR A 50 -0.65 -1.02 2.91
N ASN A 51 -1.70 -0.25 3.12
CA ASN A 51 -3.04 -0.60 2.66
C ASN A 51 -3.19 -0.27 1.16
N LEU A 52 -4.17 -0.89 0.52
CA LEU A 52 -4.54 -0.55 -0.86
C LEU A 52 -4.86 0.94 -0.97
N GLY A 53 -4.14 1.63 -1.86
CA GLY A 53 -4.31 3.07 -2.09
C GLY A 53 -3.35 3.95 -1.29
N ASP A 54 -2.61 3.40 -0.32
CA ASP A 54 -1.56 4.15 0.36
C ASP A 54 -0.41 4.50 -0.60
N ILE A 55 0.21 5.66 -0.36
CA ILE A 55 1.40 6.11 -1.09
C ILE A 55 2.65 5.74 -0.30
N ALA A 56 3.50 4.88 -0.86
CA ALA A 56 4.82 4.59 -0.34
C ALA A 56 5.86 5.59 -0.85
N ASN A 57 6.29 6.52 0.00
CA ASN A 57 7.38 7.44 -0.32
C ASN A 57 8.73 6.72 -0.16
N ILE A 58 9.54 6.69 -1.22
CA ILE A 58 10.81 5.96 -1.29
C ILE A 58 11.94 6.96 -1.56
N LYS A 59 13.04 6.82 -0.83
CA LYS A 59 14.25 7.63 -1.00
C LYS A 59 15.45 6.76 -1.33
N ALA A 60 16.19 7.14 -2.36
CA ALA A 60 17.51 6.58 -2.66
C ALA A 60 18.61 7.58 -2.27
N ALA A 61 19.65 7.08 -1.61
CA ALA A 61 20.85 7.85 -1.28
C ALA A 61 22.09 7.13 -1.84
N PRO A 62 22.67 7.62 -2.95
CA PRO A 62 23.88 7.04 -3.52
C PRO A 62 25.09 7.14 -2.58
N SER A 63 25.89 6.08 -2.55
CA SER A 63 27.24 6.11 -1.98
C SER A 63 28.18 6.94 -2.86
N ALA A 64 29.29 7.41 -2.28
CA ALA A 64 30.31 8.12 -3.04
C ALA A 64 30.82 7.28 -4.22
N GLY A 65 30.92 7.89 -5.40
CA GLY A 65 31.30 7.20 -6.64
C GLY A 65 30.15 6.53 -7.40
N TYR A 66 28.93 6.54 -6.85
CA TYR A 66 27.71 6.05 -7.51
C TYR A 66 26.76 7.19 -7.84
N ILE A 67 25.91 6.96 -8.84
CA ILE A 67 24.82 7.86 -9.24
C ILE A 67 23.52 7.06 -9.18
N PHE A 68 22.49 7.64 -8.58
CA PHE A 68 21.15 7.07 -8.68
C PHE A 68 20.64 7.21 -10.12
N GLU A 69 20.38 6.09 -10.77
CA GLU A 69 19.87 6.09 -12.15
C GLU A 69 18.34 6.10 -12.18
N LYS A 70 17.70 5.10 -11.57
CA LYS A 70 16.25 4.93 -11.56
C LYS A 70 15.79 3.97 -10.48
N PHE A 71 14.49 3.98 -10.21
CA PHE A 71 13.80 2.88 -9.55
C PHE A 71 13.35 1.83 -10.58
N SER A 72 13.35 0.58 -10.18
CA SER A 72 12.68 -0.52 -10.87
C SER A 72 11.79 -1.27 -9.88
N SER A 73 10.75 -1.92 -10.39
CA SER A 73 9.81 -2.70 -9.58
C SER A 73 9.50 -4.01 -10.29
N ASN A 74 9.30 -5.06 -9.50
CA ASN A 74 8.79 -6.35 -9.96
C ASN A 74 7.25 -6.45 -9.86
N ALA A 75 6.58 -5.37 -9.43
CA ALA A 75 5.13 -5.30 -9.34
C ALA A 75 4.53 -4.51 -10.51
N THR A 76 3.35 -4.95 -10.98
CA THR A 76 2.51 -4.13 -11.87
C THR A 76 1.73 -3.15 -11.00
N VAL A 77 1.99 -1.85 -11.13
CA VAL A 77 1.16 -0.83 -10.49
C VAL A 77 -0.18 -0.81 -11.23
N GLY A 78 -1.20 -1.42 -10.64
CA GLY A 78 -2.58 -1.33 -11.13
C GLY A 78 -3.06 0.09 -10.94
N GLY A 79 -2.85 0.95 -11.93
CA GLY A 79 -3.35 2.32 -11.92
C GLY A 79 -4.88 2.31 -12.01
N TYR A 80 -5.56 2.66 -10.92
CA TYR A 80 -6.83 3.35 -11.06
C TYR A 80 -6.52 4.73 -11.65
N VAL A 81 -6.67 4.87 -12.96
CA VAL A 81 -6.83 6.17 -13.61
C VAL A 81 -8.22 6.68 -13.25
N ALA A 82 -8.30 7.52 -12.23
CA ALA A 82 -9.49 8.33 -12.00
C ALA A 82 -9.57 9.38 -13.12
N GLY A 83 -10.46 9.14 -14.09
CA GLY A 83 -10.85 10.15 -15.09
C GLY A 83 -10.58 9.72 -16.54
N GLY A 84 -11.62 9.16 -17.16
CA GLY A 84 -11.85 9.11 -18.61
C GLY A 84 -13.32 9.35 -18.87
#